data_AF-A0AA96Z5U5-F1
#
_entry.id   AF-A0AA96Z5U5-F1
#
_cell.length_a   1.000
_cell.length_b   1.000
_cell.length_c   1.000
_cell.angle_alpha   90.00
_cell.angle_beta   90.00
_cell.angle_gamma   90.00
#
_symmetry.space_group_name_H-M   'P 1'
#
loop_
_entity.id
_entity.type
_entity.pdbx_description
1 polymer ?
#
loop_
_entity_poly.entity_id
_entity_poly.type
_entity_poly.pdbx_seq_one_letter_code
_entity_poly.pdbx_strand_id
1 'polypeptide(L)' 'MKFQKWQKIGLAWALWMFVIMTFVWPYFDNEKVTLKDVLIGIPFWLIAGLIFGWTQRKNLKEKKEN' A
#
# COMPACT_ATOMS: atom_id res chain seq x y z
N MET A 1 -6.06 -18.60 -11.70
CA MET A 1 -4.94 -18.18 -10.83
C MET A 1 -5.46 -17.82 -9.44
N LYS A 2 -5.06 -18.52 -8.37
CA LYS A 2 -5.43 -18.17 -6.99
C LYS A 2 -4.45 -17.09 -6.48
N PHE A 3 -4.87 -15.82 -6.50
CA PHE A 3 -4.15 -14.77 -5.81
C PHE A 3 -4.04 -15.11 -4.32
N GLN A 4 -2.83 -15.05 -3.78
CA GLN A 4 -2.59 -15.36 -2.38
C GLN A 4 -3.20 -14.27 -1.50
N LYS A 5 -3.77 -14.64 -0.34
CA LYS A 5 -4.43 -13.68 0.58
C LYS A 5 -3.52 -12.50 0.94
N TRP A 6 -2.22 -12.75 1.09
CA TRP A 6 -1.22 -11.72 1.40
C TRP A 6 -1.05 -10.68 0.29
N GLN A 7 -1.14 -11.08 -0.98
CA GLN A 7 -1.07 -10.16 -2.12
C GLN A 7 -2.30 -9.26 -2.16
N LYS A 8 -3.49 -9.82 -1.91
CA LYS A 8 -4.73 -9.03 -1.83
C LYS A 8 -4.68 -8.00 -0.71
N ILE A 9 -4.18 -8.38 0.47
CA ILE A 9 -4.02 -7.49 1.62
C ILE A 9 -2.98 -6.41 1.33
N GLY A 10 -1.82 -6.78 0.77
CA GLY A 10 -0.78 -5.83 0.39
C GLY A 10 -1.24 -4.82 -0.66
N LEU A 11 -1.92 -5.28 -1.72
CA LEU A 11 -2.49 -4.38 -2.73
C LEU A 11 -3.61 -3.50 -2.17
N ALA A 12 -4.53 -4.06 -1.38
CA ALA A 12 -5.62 -3.28 -0.78
C ALA A 12 -5.07 -2.20 0.15
N TRP A 13 -4.03 -2.51 0.93
CA TRP A 13 -3.34 -1.55 1.79
C TRP A 13 -2.61 -0.48 0.98
N ALA A 14 -1.89 -0.87 -0.08
CA ALA A 14 -1.22 0.06 -0.99
C ALA A 14 -2.19 1.08 -1.60
N LEU A 15 -3.33 0.57 -2.09
CA LEU A 15 -4.37 1.39 -2.70
C LEU A 15 -4.94 2.39 -1.69
N TRP A 16 -5.23 1.92 -0.47
CA TRP A 16 -5.74 2.78 0.61
C TRP A 16 -4.75 3.87 0.99
N MET A 17 -3.48 3.51 1.17
CA MET A 17 -2.43 4.46 1.51
C MET A 17 -2.14 5.46 0.39
N PHE A 18 -2.13 5.01 -0.85
CA PHE A 18 -2.01 5.89 -2.01
C PHE A 18 -3.14 6.93 -2.01
N VAL A 19 -4.40 6.50 -1.83
CA VAL A 19 -5.53 7.45 -1.80
C VAL A 19 -5.39 8.45 -0.65
N ILE A 20 -5.00 8.01 0.54
CA ILE A 20 -4.81 8.91 1.68
C ILE A 20 -3.68 9.90 1.43
N MET A 21 -2.49 9.42 1.05
CA MET A 21 -1.34 10.30 0.92
C MET A 21 -1.43 11.20 -0.31
N THR A 22 -2.11 10.76 -1.36
CA THR A 22 -2.23 11.54 -2.59
C THR A 22 -3.41 12.51 -2.57
N PHE A 23 -4.49 12.21 -1.84
CA PHE A 23 -5.69 13.07 -1.81
C PHE A 23 -6.00 13.65 -0.43
N VAL A 24 -5.92 12.84 0.63
CA VAL A 24 -6.30 13.27 1.99
C VAL A 24 -5.23 14.15 2.61
N TRP A 25 -3.97 13.75 2.56
CA TRP A 25 -2.85 14.50 3.13
C TRP A 25 -2.71 15.92 2.54
N PRO A 26 -2.60 16.10 1.21
CA PRO A 26 -2.51 17.42 0.61
C PRO A 26 -3.78 18.27 0.78
N TYR A 27 -4.95 17.64 0.98
CA TYR A 27 -6.16 18.36 1.36
C TYR A 27 -6.02 19.03 2.74
N PHE A 28 -5.34 18.39 3.68
CA PHE A 28 -5.02 19.00 4.98
C PHE A 28 -3.88 20.03 4.90
N ASP A 29 -2.85 19.75 4.11
CA ASP A 29 -1.67 20.64 3.98
C ASP A 29 -1.90 21.87 3.08
N ASN A 30 -3.08 21.99 2.44
CA ASN A 30 -3.37 23.01 1.41
C ASN A 30 -2.32 23.04 0.27
N GLU A 31 -1.58 21.94 0.10
CA GLU A 31 -0.59 21.81 -0.95
C GLU A 31 -1.25 21.37 -2.25
N LYS A 32 -0.76 21.90 -3.37
CA LYS A 32 -1.28 21.52 -4.68
C LYS A 32 -0.79 20.11 -4.99
N VAL A 33 -1.71 19.15 -5.05
CA VAL A 33 -1.42 17.82 -5.60
C VAL A 33 -0.96 17.97 -7.04
N THR A 34 0.33 17.82 -7.28
CA THR A 34 0.87 17.85 -8.63
C THR A 34 0.75 16.46 -9.25
N LEU A 35 0.45 16.42 -10.56
CA LEU A 35 0.46 15.17 -11.34
C LEU A 35 1.76 14.37 -11.19
N LYS A 36 2.89 15.07 -10.95
CA LYS A 36 4.20 14.45 -10.70
C LYS A 36 4.20 13.59 -9.43
N ASP A 37 3.58 14.06 -8.35
CA ASP A 37 3.54 13.34 -7.07
C ASP A 37 2.70 12.08 -7.16
N VAL A 38 1.60 12.15 -7.92
CA VAL A 38 0.76 10.99 -8.23
C VAL A 38 1.56 9.96 -9.04
N LEU A 39 2.27 10.41 -10.07
CA LEU A 39 3.04 9.52 -10.96
C LEU A 39 4.19 8.80 -10.26
N ILE A 40 4.83 9.46 -9.29
CA ILE A 40 5.89 8.89 -8.44
C ILE A 40 5.29 8.03 -7.31
N GLY A 41 4.15 8.46 -6.77
CA GLY A 41 3.44 7.79 -5.68
C GLY A 41 2.92 6.42 -6.08
N ILE A 42 2.45 6.23 -7.32
CA ILE A 42 1.93 4.93 -7.81
C ILE A 42 2.99 3.82 -7.69
N PRO A 43 4.17 3.89 -8.33
CA PRO A 43 5.17 2.84 -8.24
C PRO A 43 5.73 2.71 -6.82
N PHE A 44 5.88 3.83 -6.09
CA PHE A 44 6.32 3.81 -4.69
C PHE A 44 5.37 3.02 -3.79
N TRP A 45 4.07 3.33 -3.83
CA TRP A 45 3.05 2.64 -3.03
C TRP A 45 2.83 1.19 -3.46
N LEU A 46 2.96 0.88 -4.75
CA LEU A 46 2.90 -0.51 -5.24
C LEU A 46 4.03 -1.36 -4.65
N ILE A 47 5.27 -0.84 -4.66
CA ILE A 47 6.44 -1.53 -4.07
C ILE A 47 6.25 -1.67 -2.56
N ALA A 48 5.87 -0.58 -1.87
CA ALA A 48 5.63 -0.60 -0.43
C ALA A 48 4.54 -1.60 -0.04
N GLY A 49 3.45 -1.67 -0.81
CA GLY A 49 2.35 -2.61 -0.61
C GLY A 49 2.74 -4.07 -0.83
N LEU A 50 3.60 -4.35 -1.81
CA LEU A 50 4.14 -5.69 -2.05
C LEU A 50 5.07 -6.12 -0.91
N ILE A 51 5.95 -5.23 -0.44
CA ILE A 51 6.82 -5.47 0.72
C ILE A 51 5.97 -5.72 1.97
N PHE A 52 4.97 -4.87 2.21
CA PHE A 52 4.05 -5.02 3.34
C PHE A 52 3.28 -6.34 3.29
N GLY A 53 2.72 -6.68 2.12
CA GLY A 53 2.07 -7.96 1.90
C GLY A 53 3.01 -9.15 2.16
N TRP A 54 4.27 -9.05 1.75
CA TRP A 54 5.27 -10.09 1.99
C TRP A 54 5.63 -10.24 3.48
N THR A 55 5.76 -9.13 4.21
CA THR A 55 5.93 -9.13 5.67
C THR A 55 4.74 -9.77 6.37
N GLN A 56 3.51 -9.44 5.97
CA GLN A 56 2.29 -10.03 6.51
C GLN A 56 2.21 -11.55 6.27
N ARG A 57 2.74 -12.05 5.14
CA ARG A 57 2.86 -13.49 4.89
C ARG A 57 3.74 -14.19 5.93
N LYS A 58 4.81 -13.53 6.40
CA LYS A 58 5.72 -14.09 7.42
C LYS A 58 5.02 -14.17 8.78
N ASN A 59 4.34 -13.09 9.19
CA ASN A 59 3.62 -13.02 10.47
C ASN A 59 2.39 -13.96 10.53
N LEU A 60 1.70 -14.19 9.40
CA LEU A 60 0.58 -15.15 9.32
C LEU A 60 1.01 -16.62 9.44
N LYS A 61 2.29 -16.94 9.16
CA LYS A 61 2.84 -18.28 9.39
C LYS A 61 3.21 -18.49 10.87
N GLU A 62 3.79 -17.48 11.52
CA GLU A 62 4.10 -17.53 12.97
C GLU A 62 2.85 -17.73 13.82
N LYS A 63 1.71 -17.13 13.43
CA LYS A 63 0.46 -17.29 14.20
C LYS A 63 -0.21 -18.66 14.09
N LYS A 64 0.35 -19.59 13.32
CA LYS A 64 -0.13 -20.98 13.23
C LYS A 64 0.76 -21.98 13.97
N GLU A 65 1.91 -21.56 14.48
CA GLU A 65 2.86 -22.41 15.21
C GLU A 65 2.91 -22.12 16.74
N ASN A 66 2.10 -21.18 17.24
CA ASN A 66 1.88 -20.94 18.68
C ASN A 66 0.46 -21.32 19.10
#